data_AF-A0A9W6XU44-F1
#
_entry.id   AF-A0A9W6XU44-F1
#
_cell.length_a   1.000
_cell.length_b   1.000
_cell.length_c   1.000
_cell.angle_alpha   90.00
_cell.angle_beta   90.00
_cell.angle_gamma   90.00
#
_symmetry.space_group_name_H-M   'P 1'
#
loop_
_entity.id
_entity.type
_entity.pdbx_description
1 polymer ?
#
loop_
_entity_poly.entity_id
_entity_poly.type
_entity_poly.pdbx_seq_one_letter_code
_entity_poly.pdbx_strand_id
1 'polypeptide(L)'
;MIIRENKHVINFPKTNNKCVFHCIVWHTFQSPKKDPRRIQAQVKETFKRYCSFKGIKYSLNLFRSFKSIDLLQFDEVEDCFKLGINVYKMDVVSGNVECIRRSDKGYEAMDILSHENHALYIKSIDMLQSKYQCPKCEMIFVSAERVKNHKKNQCELVNIESFPAKPTIYKPAQNAIRSLLTKYSIKNTDQYFDHFIAYDFEAILKPTATQHGENTVFTNEHIPVSVSVADSLTEEVRCFVNDDPKMLLTDMFKYIGDVSVKIQQYNVKNISRFYKKSLMLTV
;
A
#
# COMPACT_ATOMS: atom_id res chain seq x y z
N MET A 1 -14.63 1.96 25.28
CA MET A 1 -13.35 1.67 25.98
C MET A 1 -12.62 0.56 25.22
N ILE A 2 -11.96 0.94 24.12
CA ILE A 2 -11.57 0.06 23.00
C ILE A 2 -10.55 -1.03 23.40
N ILE A 3 -9.73 -0.78 24.42
CA ILE A 3 -8.65 -1.70 24.83
C ILE A 3 -9.16 -2.87 25.69
N ARG A 4 -10.20 -2.69 26.52
CA ARG A 4 -10.71 -3.78 27.38
C ARG A 4 -11.47 -4.86 26.61
N GLU A 5 -11.97 -4.53 25.42
CA GLU A 5 -12.74 -5.46 24.56
C GLU A 5 -11.86 -6.16 23.52
N ASN A 6 -10.58 -5.79 23.41
CA ASN A 6 -9.68 -6.36 22.42
C ASN A 6 -9.20 -7.76 22.84
N LYS A 7 -9.67 -8.79 22.12
CA LYS A 7 -9.36 -10.22 22.37
C LYS A 7 -7.87 -10.58 22.23
N HIS A 8 -7.10 -9.72 21.56
CA HIS A 8 -5.67 -9.89 21.29
C HIS A 8 -4.79 -9.30 22.40
N VAL A 9 -5.39 -8.58 23.35
CA VAL A 9 -4.73 -8.03 24.53
C VAL A 9 -5.29 -8.71 25.77
N ILE A 10 -4.42 -9.08 26.71
CA ILE A 10 -4.82 -9.69 27.97
C ILE A 10 -4.56 -8.70 29.08
N ASN A 11 -5.64 -8.27 29.73
CA ASN A 11 -5.56 -7.50 30.94
C ASN A 11 -5.63 -8.40 32.17
N PHE A 12 -4.60 -8.33 33.01
CA PHE A 12 -4.60 -8.96 34.33
C PHE A 12 -5.18 -7.97 35.35
N PRO A 13 -6.36 -8.24 35.92
CA PRO A 13 -6.92 -7.38 36.96
C PRO A 13 -6.14 -7.54 38.28
N LYS A 14 -5.98 -6.44 39.04
CA LYS A 14 -5.40 -6.42 40.41
C LYS A 14 -3.96 -6.97 40.51
N THR A 15 -3.04 -6.43 39.70
CA THR A 15 -1.63 -6.86 39.68
C THR A 15 -0.76 -6.20 40.76
N ASN A 16 -1.24 -5.17 41.48
CA ASN A 16 -0.47 -4.43 42.50
C ASN A 16 0.94 -4.06 42.01
N ASN A 17 1.03 -3.38 40.87
CA ASN A 17 2.27 -2.93 40.21
C ASN A 17 3.19 -4.04 39.66
N LYS A 18 2.70 -5.28 39.56
CA LYS A 18 3.49 -6.44 39.08
C LYS A 18 3.10 -6.88 37.66
N CYS A 19 2.46 -6.00 36.91
CA CYS A 19 1.90 -6.28 35.57
C CYS A 19 2.91 -6.92 34.60
N VAL A 20 4.17 -6.47 34.61
CA VAL A 20 5.24 -7.04 33.78
C VAL A 20 5.52 -8.51 34.13
N PHE A 21 5.61 -8.86 35.42
CA PHE A 21 5.78 -10.25 35.83
C PHE A 21 4.58 -11.12 35.46
N HIS A 22 3.36 -10.58 35.51
CA HIS A 22 2.19 -11.29 35.00
C HIS A 22 2.29 -11.58 33.50
N CYS A 23 2.83 -10.65 32.71
CA CYS A 23 3.08 -10.85 31.28
C CYS A 23 4.15 -11.92 31.03
N ILE A 24 5.28 -11.88 31.76
CA ILE A 24 6.36 -12.88 31.66
C ILE A 24 5.84 -14.28 31.99
N VAL A 25 5.11 -14.41 33.10
CA VAL A 25 4.47 -15.69 33.46
C VAL A 25 3.55 -16.12 32.35
N TRP A 26 2.68 -15.25 31.84
CA TRP A 26 1.73 -15.65 30.81
C TRP A 26 2.39 -16.10 29.50
N HIS A 27 3.50 -15.49 29.13
CA HIS A 27 4.29 -15.84 27.96
C HIS A 27 4.98 -17.20 28.12
N THR A 28 5.62 -17.43 29.27
CA THR A 28 6.34 -18.67 29.57
C THR A 28 5.41 -19.84 29.92
N PHE A 29 4.18 -19.56 30.39
CA PHE A 29 3.25 -20.60 30.81
C PHE A 29 2.40 -21.15 29.65
N GLN A 30 2.78 -22.33 29.14
CA GLN A 30 2.11 -23.05 28.03
C GLN A 30 1.11 -24.13 28.49
N SER A 31 0.37 -23.92 29.59
CA SER A 31 -0.67 -24.87 30.01
C SER A 31 -2.01 -24.61 29.29
N PRO A 32 -2.76 -25.65 28.85
CA PRO A 32 -4.03 -25.52 28.14
C PRO A 32 -5.18 -24.94 28.99
N LYS A 33 -5.04 -24.85 30.32
CA LYS A 33 -6.00 -24.20 31.23
C LYS A 33 -5.32 -23.10 32.02
N LYS A 34 -5.28 -21.89 31.46
CA LYS A 34 -4.71 -20.69 32.10
C LYS A 34 -5.67 -20.14 33.15
N ASP A 35 -5.64 -20.69 34.35
CA ASP A 35 -6.43 -20.22 35.50
C ASP A 35 -5.76 -19.00 36.17
N PRO A 36 -6.43 -17.84 36.28
CA PRO A 36 -5.94 -16.65 36.98
C PRO A 36 -5.45 -16.89 38.41
N ARG A 37 -6.02 -17.89 39.11
CA ARG A 37 -5.62 -18.24 40.49
C ARG A 37 -4.25 -18.92 40.54
N ARG A 38 -3.86 -19.64 39.49
CA ARG A 38 -2.55 -20.32 39.39
C ARG A 38 -1.42 -19.38 38.98
N ILE A 39 -1.74 -18.29 38.28
CA ILE A 39 -0.76 -17.28 37.84
C ILE A 39 -0.10 -16.57 39.03
N GLN A 40 -0.85 -16.30 40.11
CA GLN A 40 -0.28 -15.58 41.26
C GLN A 40 0.84 -16.34 41.97
N ALA A 41 0.76 -17.68 42.05
CA ALA A 41 1.82 -18.50 42.63
C ALA A 41 3.12 -18.39 41.80
N GLN A 42 2.98 -18.42 40.47
CA GLN A 42 4.11 -18.33 39.54
C GLN A 42 4.68 -16.93 39.44
N VAL A 43 3.87 -15.89 39.58
CA VAL A 43 4.35 -14.51 39.69
C VAL A 43 5.25 -14.38 40.93
N LYS A 44 4.92 -15.04 42.05
CA LYS A 44 5.81 -15.08 43.22
C LYS A 44 7.12 -15.81 42.93
N GLU A 45 7.09 -16.93 42.21
CA GLU A 45 8.31 -17.67 41.82
C GLU A 45 9.19 -16.86 40.86
N THR A 46 8.57 -16.24 39.86
CA THR A 46 9.23 -15.34 38.89
C THR A 46 9.88 -14.15 39.61
N PHE A 47 9.18 -13.58 40.59
CA PHE A 47 9.73 -12.52 41.43
C PHE A 47 10.90 -13.00 42.30
N LYS A 48 10.83 -14.21 42.88
CA LYS A 48 11.96 -14.80 43.63
C LYS A 48 13.19 -14.98 42.74
N ARG A 49 12.99 -15.41 41.49
CA ARG A 49 14.07 -15.53 40.49
C ARG A 49 14.69 -14.17 40.19
N TYR A 50 13.87 -13.14 39.99
CA TYR A 50 14.34 -11.77 39.81
C TYR A 50 15.11 -11.23 41.03
N CYS A 51 14.62 -11.47 42.25
CA CYS A 51 15.33 -11.12 43.47
C CYS A 51 16.69 -11.82 43.58
N SER A 52 16.75 -13.11 43.22
CA SER A 52 17.98 -13.89 43.24
C SER A 52 19.01 -13.35 42.24
N PHE A 53 18.56 -12.97 41.05
CA PHE A 53 19.42 -12.33 40.03
C PHE A 53 19.97 -10.98 40.49
N LYS A 54 19.15 -10.18 41.17
CA LYS A 54 19.55 -8.90 41.77
C LYS A 54 20.40 -9.04 43.06
N GLY A 55 20.58 -10.26 43.58
CA GLY A 55 21.26 -10.50 44.86
C GLY A 55 20.47 -10.05 46.09
N ILE A 56 19.16 -9.84 45.97
CA ILE A 56 18.28 -9.36 47.06
C ILE A 56 17.59 -10.55 47.73
N LYS A 57 17.61 -10.61 49.07
CA LYS A 57 16.87 -11.64 49.82
C LYS A 57 15.36 -11.40 49.70
N TYR A 58 14.64 -12.40 49.21
CA TYR A 58 13.19 -12.35 49.10
C TYR A 58 12.52 -12.17 50.47
N SER A 59 11.58 -11.22 50.57
CA SER A 59 10.66 -11.10 51.70
C SER A 59 9.24 -10.79 51.24
N LEU A 60 8.24 -11.20 52.02
CA LEU A 60 6.83 -10.92 51.73
C LEU A 60 6.52 -9.42 51.75
N ASN A 61 7.19 -8.66 52.62
CA ASN A 61 7.06 -7.20 52.67
C ASN A 61 7.60 -6.56 51.40
N LEU A 62 8.78 -6.99 50.92
CA LEU A 62 9.35 -6.52 49.65
C LEU A 62 8.43 -6.81 48.46
N PHE A 63 7.83 -8.01 48.41
CA PHE A 63 6.86 -8.33 47.36
C PHE A 63 5.63 -7.41 47.41
N ARG A 64 5.14 -7.05 48.60
CA ARG A 64 3.96 -6.17 48.74
C ARG A 64 4.30 -4.71 48.41
N SER A 65 5.45 -4.20 48.84
CA SER A 65 5.87 -2.82 48.64
C SER A 65 6.60 -2.57 47.31
N PHE A 66 6.78 -3.60 46.47
CA PHE A 66 7.47 -3.48 45.19
C PHE A 66 6.82 -2.43 44.28
N LYS A 67 7.62 -1.46 43.83
CA LYS A 67 7.23 -0.47 42.83
C LYS A 67 7.21 -1.11 41.43
N SER A 68 6.44 -0.55 40.51
CA SER A 68 6.42 -1.02 39.12
C SER A 68 7.82 -1.01 38.50
N ILE A 69 8.05 -1.91 37.55
CA ILE A 69 9.28 -1.92 36.75
C ILE A 69 9.18 -0.78 35.74
N ASP A 70 10.19 0.08 35.72
CA ASP A 70 10.33 1.15 34.73
C ASP A 70 10.96 0.63 33.43
N LEU A 71 10.68 1.27 32.30
CA LEU A 71 11.20 0.90 30.97
C LEU A 71 12.74 0.83 30.95
N LEU A 72 13.40 1.68 31.72
CA LEU A 72 14.86 1.71 31.85
C LEU A 72 15.43 0.44 32.53
N GLN A 73 14.60 -0.30 33.26
CA GLN A 73 15.01 -1.52 33.96
C GLN A 73 14.75 -2.78 33.11
N PHE A 74 14.20 -2.64 31.89
CA PHE A 74 13.83 -3.79 31.07
C PHE A 74 15.05 -4.57 30.61
N ASP A 75 16.20 -3.94 30.37
CA ASP A 75 17.42 -4.63 29.97
C ASP A 75 17.86 -5.69 30.99
N GLU A 76 17.76 -5.37 32.27
CA GLU A 76 18.10 -6.28 33.38
C GLU A 76 17.08 -7.42 33.51
N VAL A 77 15.81 -7.12 33.25
CA VAL A 77 14.72 -8.12 33.26
C VAL A 77 14.89 -9.08 32.10
N GLU A 78 15.21 -8.56 30.91
CA GLU A 78 15.50 -9.36 29.72
C GLU A 78 16.67 -10.31 29.95
N ASP A 79 17.73 -9.88 30.65
CA ASP A 79 18.86 -10.74 31.01
C ASP A 79 18.52 -11.80 32.05
N CYS A 80 17.72 -11.44 33.05
CA CYS A 80 17.29 -12.34 34.12
C CYS A 80 16.46 -13.51 33.57
N PHE A 81 15.57 -13.24 32.62
CA PHE A 81 14.64 -14.23 32.06
C PHE A 81 15.07 -14.79 30.71
N LYS A 82 16.09 -14.21 30.06
CA LYS A 82 16.52 -14.57 28.70
C LYS A 82 15.37 -14.46 27.70
N LEU A 83 14.62 -13.36 27.78
CA LEU A 83 13.46 -13.04 26.96
C LEU A 83 13.55 -11.57 26.53
N GLY A 84 13.31 -11.28 25.25
CA GLY A 84 13.22 -9.89 24.76
C GLY A 84 11.87 -9.28 25.11
N ILE A 85 11.82 -8.00 25.47
CA ILE A 85 10.54 -7.33 25.79
C ILE A 85 10.32 -6.14 24.87
N ASN A 86 9.37 -6.29 23.95
CA ASN A 86 8.92 -5.21 23.09
C ASN A 86 7.76 -4.46 23.75
N VAL A 87 7.81 -3.13 23.72
CA VAL A 87 6.79 -2.28 24.32
C VAL A 87 6.10 -1.45 23.26
N TYR A 88 4.78 -1.57 23.23
CA TYR A 88 3.92 -0.82 22.35
C TYR A 88 3.02 0.11 23.16
N LYS A 89 2.56 1.19 22.54
CA LYS A 89 1.52 2.07 23.06
C LYS A 89 0.46 2.23 21.98
N MET A 90 -0.79 2.24 22.41
CA MET A 90 -1.93 2.43 21.53
C MET A 90 -2.55 3.78 21.84
N ASP A 91 -2.71 4.62 20.82
CA ASP A 91 -3.54 5.80 20.93
C ASP A 91 -5.01 5.38 20.97
N VAL A 92 -5.74 5.82 22.00
CA VAL A 92 -7.13 5.44 22.25
C VAL A 92 -8.07 6.07 21.22
N VAL A 93 -7.68 7.21 20.64
CA VAL A 93 -8.52 7.97 19.70
C VAL A 93 -8.37 7.41 18.28
N SER A 94 -7.14 7.30 17.78
CA SER A 94 -6.89 6.80 16.42
C SER A 94 -6.84 5.27 16.31
N GLY A 95 -6.61 4.56 17.42
CA GLY A 95 -6.37 3.12 17.41
C GLY A 95 -5.00 2.72 16.87
N ASN A 96 -4.12 3.70 16.57
CA ASN A 96 -2.77 3.43 16.09
C ASN A 96 -1.89 2.85 17.20
N VAL A 97 -1.08 1.86 16.84
CA VAL A 97 -0.19 1.14 17.75
C VAL A 97 1.25 1.44 17.36
N GLU A 98 1.95 2.14 18.24
CA GLU A 98 3.34 2.54 18.07
C GLU A 98 4.26 1.66 18.93
N CYS A 99 5.42 1.30 18.39
CA CYS A 99 6.46 0.61 19.16
C CYS A 99 7.36 1.67 19.82
N ILE A 100 7.38 1.69 21.17
CA ILE A 100 8.22 2.63 21.94
C ILE A 100 9.59 2.04 22.23
N ARG A 101 9.65 0.72 22.41
CA ARG A 101 10.88 -0.01 22.69
C ARG A 101 10.84 -1.36 22.00
N ARG A 102 11.95 -1.71 21.35
CA ARG A 102 12.22 -3.05 20.84
C ARG A 102 13.44 -3.58 21.59
N SER A 103 13.43 -4.85 21.95
CA SER A 103 14.61 -5.47 22.53
C SER A 103 15.64 -5.73 21.44
N ASP A 104 16.89 -5.35 21.69
CA ASP A 104 18.02 -5.62 20.79
C ASP A 104 18.66 -7.00 21.08
N LYS A 105 18.12 -7.74 22.06
CA LYS A 105 18.64 -9.05 22.46
C LYS A 105 18.06 -10.12 21.56
N GLY A 106 18.92 -11.01 21.05
CA GLY A 106 18.54 -12.14 20.17
C GLY A 106 17.78 -13.28 20.88
N TYR A 107 17.05 -12.99 21.96
CA TYR A 107 16.21 -13.94 22.67
C TYR A 107 14.80 -13.98 22.06
N GLU A 108 14.00 -15.00 22.43
CA GLU A 108 12.58 -15.01 22.10
C GLU A 108 11.90 -13.77 22.69
N ALA A 109 11.23 -12.98 21.84
CA ALA A 109 10.66 -11.71 22.22
C ALA A 109 9.17 -11.85 22.58
N MET A 110 8.78 -11.18 23.65
CA MET A 110 7.38 -10.99 24.04
C MET A 110 6.94 -9.55 23.82
N ASP A 111 5.68 -9.39 23.43
CA ASP A 111 5.09 -8.08 23.14
C ASP A 111 4.16 -7.64 24.29
N ILE A 112 4.37 -6.42 24.80
CA ILE A 112 3.57 -5.79 25.85
C ILE A 112 2.97 -4.49 25.33
N LEU A 113 1.71 -4.23 25.69
CA LEU A 113 1.05 -2.94 25.50
C LEU A 113 1.09 -2.14 26.82
N SER A 114 1.68 -0.95 26.78
CA SER A 114 1.69 0.02 27.88
C SER A 114 0.44 0.90 27.80
N HIS A 115 -0.40 0.85 28.84
CA HIS A 115 -1.61 1.66 28.95
C HIS A 115 -1.87 2.06 30.40
N GLU A 116 -2.00 3.36 30.69
CA GLU A 116 -2.29 3.91 32.04
C GLU A 116 -1.37 3.36 33.16
N ASN A 117 -0.05 3.33 32.92
CA ASN A 117 0.95 2.77 33.85
C ASN A 117 0.78 1.27 34.14
N HIS A 118 0.09 0.54 33.26
CA HIS A 118 -0.09 -0.90 33.35
C HIS A 118 0.39 -1.60 32.08
N ALA A 119 1.06 -2.74 32.26
CA ALA A 119 1.52 -3.60 31.19
C ALA A 119 0.47 -4.67 30.89
N LEU A 120 0.04 -4.72 29.64
CA LEU A 120 -0.91 -5.70 29.11
C LEU A 120 -0.18 -6.65 28.16
N TYR A 121 -0.51 -7.94 28.20
CA TYR A 121 0.15 -8.92 27.32
C TYR A 121 -0.48 -8.91 25.92
N ILE A 122 0.32 -8.78 24.87
CA ILE A 122 -0.12 -8.85 23.48
C ILE A 122 0.05 -10.30 22.98
N LYS A 123 -1.02 -10.92 22.49
CA LYS A 123 -0.95 -12.27 21.90
C LYS A 123 -0.37 -12.29 20.49
N SER A 124 -0.67 -11.27 19.71
CA SER A 124 -0.24 -11.11 18.32
C SER A 124 -0.29 -9.63 17.97
N ILE A 125 0.88 -9.08 17.60
CA ILE A 125 1.01 -7.67 17.22
C ILE A 125 0.29 -7.37 15.90
N ASP A 126 0.32 -8.30 14.94
CA ASP A 126 -0.32 -8.12 13.64
C ASP A 126 -1.84 -7.95 13.82
N MET A 127 -2.44 -8.82 14.63
CA MET A 127 -3.86 -8.75 14.94
C MET A 127 -4.22 -7.49 15.74
N LEU A 128 -3.30 -6.98 16.56
CA LEU A 128 -3.47 -5.72 17.29
C LEU A 128 -3.39 -4.50 16.36
N GLN A 129 -2.51 -4.53 15.35
CA GLN A 129 -2.38 -3.53 14.29
C GLN A 129 -3.45 -3.67 13.20
N SER A 130 -4.43 -4.54 13.40
CA SER A 130 -5.45 -4.87 12.40
C SER A 130 -4.88 -5.39 11.07
N LYS A 131 -3.72 -6.05 11.10
CA LYS A 131 -3.12 -6.75 9.95
C LYS A 131 -3.52 -8.22 9.98
N TYR A 132 -4.63 -8.52 9.34
CA TYR A 132 -5.16 -9.88 9.27
C TYR A 132 -4.72 -10.54 7.97
N GLN A 133 -3.83 -11.53 8.03
CA GLN A 133 -3.35 -12.26 6.86
C GLN A 133 -4.28 -13.44 6.51
N CYS A 134 -4.55 -13.62 5.22
CA CYS A 134 -5.21 -14.82 4.73
C CYS A 134 -4.21 -16.00 4.63
N PRO A 135 -4.45 -17.16 5.25
CA PRO A 135 -3.55 -18.31 5.19
C PRO A 135 -3.52 -19.03 3.83
N LYS A 136 -4.47 -18.73 2.93
CA LYS A 136 -4.56 -19.37 1.61
C LYS A 136 -3.85 -18.58 0.51
N CYS A 137 -3.97 -17.25 0.53
CA CYS A 137 -3.46 -16.35 -0.52
C CYS A 137 -2.52 -15.26 0.02
N GLU A 138 -2.19 -15.29 1.31
CA GLU A 138 -1.26 -14.40 2.00
C GLU A 138 -1.60 -12.90 1.98
N MET A 139 -2.71 -12.48 1.38
CA MET A 139 -3.16 -11.08 1.39
C MET A 139 -3.45 -10.57 2.81
N ILE A 140 -3.09 -9.31 3.07
CA ILE A 140 -3.24 -8.63 4.37
C ILE A 140 -4.47 -7.71 4.34
N PHE A 141 -5.33 -7.82 5.35
CA PHE A 141 -6.56 -7.06 5.46
C PHE A 141 -6.63 -6.26 6.74
N VAL A 142 -7.32 -5.12 6.69
CA VAL A 142 -7.53 -4.22 7.84
C VAL A 142 -8.57 -4.72 8.86
N SER A 143 -9.24 -5.85 8.62
CA SER A 143 -10.21 -6.41 9.58
C SER A 143 -10.41 -7.92 9.41
N ALA A 144 -10.74 -8.58 10.52
CA ALA A 144 -11.07 -10.02 10.53
C ALA A 144 -12.31 -10.36 9.68
N GLU A 145 -13.29 -9.45 9.63
CA GLU A 145 -14.49 -9.62 8.81
C GLU A 145 -14.15 -9.61 7.31
N ARG A 146 -13.25 -8.72 6.88
CA ARG A 146 -12.77 -8.70 5.50
C ARG A 146 -12.03 -9.99 5.14
N VAL A 147 -11.20 -10.53 6.03
CA VAL A 147 -10.58 -11.86 5.81
C VAL A 147 -11.63 -12.96 5.70
N LYS A 148 -12.65 -12.95 6.56
CA LYS A 148 -13.72 -13.96 6.54
C LYS A 148 -14.51 -13.91 5.22
N ASN A 149 -14.89 -12.72 4.79
CA ASN A 149 -15.60 -12.52 3.52
C ASN A 149 -14.72 -12.88 2.33
N HIS A 150 -13.44 -12.49 2.37
CA HIS A 150 -12.46 -12.86 1.36
C HIS A 150 -12.29 -14.39 1.25
N LYS A 151 -12.05 -15.08 2.37
CA LYS A 151 -11.96 -16.55 2.43
C LYS A 151 -13.18 -17.24 1.83
N LYS A 152 -14.37 -16.68 2.04
CA LYS A 152 -15.64 -17.25 1.58
C LYS A 152 -15.89 -17.01 0.09
N ASN A 153 -15.55 -15.83 -0.41
CA ASN A 153 -16.07 -15.36 -1.70
C ASN A 153 -14.99 -15.08 -2.76
N GLN A 154 -13.75 -14.80 -2.36
CA GLN A 154 -12.75 -14.19 -3.26
C GLN A 154 -11.34 -14.77 -3.13
N CYS A 155 -11.12 -15.75 -2.25
CA CYS A 155 -9.78 -16.29 -1.98
C CYS A 155 -9.22 -17.17 -3.10
N GLU A 156 -10.11 -17.82 -3.85
CA GLU A 156 -9.78 -18.68 -4.99
C GLU A 156 -10.01 -17.98 -6.34
N LEU A 157 -10.45 -16.71 -6.32
CA LEU A 157 -10.46 -15.88 -7.50
C LEU A 157 -9.01 -15.47 -7.79
N VAL A 158 -8.30 -16.36 -8.48
CA VAL A 158 -7.06 -16.07 -9.21
C VAL A 158 -7.23 -14.72 -9.86
N ASN A 159 -6.32 -13.79 -9.60
CA ASN A 159 -6.30 -12.42 -10.11
C ASN A 159 -6.96 -12.34 -11.50
N ILE A 160 -8.25 -11.98 -11.54
CA ILE A 160 -8.87 -11.60 -12.79
C ILE A 160 -8.41 -10.16 -12.95
N GLU A 161 -7.34 -9.95 -13.71
CA GLU A 161 -7.02 -8.64 -14.23
C GLU A 161 -8.21 -8.19 -15.09
N SER A 162 -9.18 -7.55 -14.43
CA SER A 162 -10.37 -7.04 -15.12
C SER A 162 -9.99 -5.71 -15.75
N PHE A 163 -9.55 -5.76 -16.99
CA PHE A 163 -9.50 -4.57 -17.82
C PHE A 163 -10.93 -4.21 -18.23
N PRO A 164 -11.37 -2.96 -18.05
CA PRO A 164 -12.68 -2.56 -18.54
C PRO A 164 -12.68 -2.73 -20.06
N ALA A 165 -13.62 -3.51 -20.59
CA ALA A 165 -13.75 -3.75 -22.03
C ALA A 165 -13.99 -2.47 -22.85
N LYS A 166 -14.28 -1.35 -22.18
CA LYS A 166 -14.45 -0.03 -22.79
C LYS A 166 -13.76 1.04 -21.91
N PRO A 167 -13.12 2.05 -22.51
CA PRO A 167 -12.52 3.14 -21.75
C PRO A 167 -13.60 3.88 -20.94
N THR A 168 -13.39 3.98 -19.63
CA THR A 168 -14.32 4.61 -18.68
C THR A 168 -14.05 6.10 -18.48
N ILE A 169 -12.79 6.52 -18.60
CA ILE A 169 -12.33 7.88 -18.30
C ILE A 169 -12.50 8.80 -19.52
N TYR A 170 -12.13 8.32 -20.72
CA TYR A 170 -12.26 9.09 -21.96
C TYR A 170 -13.27 8.43 -22.89
N LYS A 171 -14.39 9.12 -23.12
CA LYS A 171 -15.35 8.79 -24.17
C LYS A 171 -15.25 9.88 -25.23
N PRO A 172 -14.63 9.62 -26.39
CA PRO A 172 -14.57 10.63 -27.44
C PRO A 172 -16.00 10.99 -27.86
N ALA A 173 -16.23 12.28 -28.14
CA ALA A 173 -17.51 12.78 -28.62
C ALA A 173 -17.98 11.99 -29.85
N GLN A 174 -19.29 11.89 -30.04
CA GLN A 174 -19.87 11.22 -31.19
C GLN A 174 -19.42 11.94 -32.47
N ASN A 175 -18.54 11.32 -33.26
CA ASN A 175 -18.16 11.84 -34.58
C ASN A 175 -19.21 11.43 -35.63
N ALA A 176 -19.21 12.10 -36.80
CA ALA A 176 -20.15 11.81 -37.88
C ALA A 176 -20.10 10.35 -38.35
N ILE A 177 -18.95 9.69 -38.23
CA ILE A 177 -18.79 8.27 -38.58
C ILE A 177 -19.56 7.39 -37.58
N ARG A 178 -19.47 7.65 -36.27
CA ARG A 178 -20.24 6.94 -35.22
C ARG A 178 -21.73 7.12 -35.37
N SER A 179 -22.19 8.33 -35.71
CA SER A 179 -23.62 8.58 -35.93
C SER A 179 -24.13 7.84 -37.16
N LEU A 180 -23.36 7.81 -38.25
CA LEU A 180 -23.69 7.02 -39.45
C LEU A 180 -23.71 5.51 -39.17
N LEU A 181 -22.70 4.96 -38.47
CA LEU A 181 -22.66 3.54 -38.13
C LEU A 181 -23.85 3.12 -37.25
N THR A 182 -24.25 3.99 -36.31
CA THR A 182 -25.45 3.79 -35.49
C THR A 182 -26.72 3.83 -36.35
N LYS A 183 -26.84 4.84 -37.25
CA LYS A 183 -27.99 5.00 -38.15
C LYS A 183 -28.20 3.81 -39.08
N TYR A 184 -27.12 3.24 -39.61
CA TYR A 184 -27.18 2.11 -40.54
C TYR A 184 -27.02 0.74 -39.86
N SER A 185 -27.02 0.69 -38.53
CA SER A 185 -26.89 -0.56 -37.75
C SER A 185 -25.65 -1.41 -38.11
N ILE A 186 -24.56 -0.77 -38.54
CA ILE A 186 -23.32 -1.45 -38.91
C ILE A 186 -22.55 -1.77 -37.62
N LYS A 187 -22.38 -3.07 -37.33
CA LYS A 187 -21.67 -3.60 -36.16
C LYS A 187 -20.32 -4.18 -36.58
N ASN A 188 -19.35 -4.22 -35.66
CA ASN A 188 -18.03 -4.84 -35.85
C ASN A 188 -17.14 -4.22 -36.94
N THR A 189 -17.27 -2.92 -37.19
CA THR A 189 -16.35 -2.19 -38.08
C THR A 189 -15.45 -1.30 -37.23
N ASP A 190 -14.14 -1.47 -37.41
CA ASP A 190 -13.18 -0.56 -36.81
C ASP A 190 -13.34 0.84 -37.45
N GLN A 191 -13.50 1.83 -36.60
CA GLN A 191 -13.75 3.22 -36.99
C GLN A 191 -12.47 4.05 -36.93
N TYR A 192 -11.42 3.48 -36.35
CA TYR A 192 -10.12 4.09 -36.25
C TYR A 192 -9.43 3.98 -37.60
N PHE A 193 -8.62 4.98 -37.91
CA PHE A 193 -7.81 4.96 -39.13
C PHE A 193 -6.71 3.91 -38.97
N ASP A 194 -6.44 3.15 -40.03
CA ASP A 194 -5.42 2.09 -40.05
C ASP A 194 -4.02 2.61 -39.69
N HIS A 195 -3.77 3.91 -39.91
CA HIS A 195 -2.48 4.53 -39.68
C HIS A 195 -2.55 5.70 -38.69
N PHE A 196 -1.53 5.79 -37.84
CA PHE A 196 -1.36 6.82 -36.81
C PHE A 196 0.07 7.36 -36.81
N ILE A 197 0.23 8.55 -36.24
CA ILE A 197 1.53 9.19 -36.01
C ILE A 197 1.71 9.30 -34.50
N ALA A 198 2.84 8.83 -33.99
CA ALA A 198 3.24 8.97 -32.61
C ALA A 198 4.47 9.88 -32.52
N TYR A 199 4.56 10.67 -31.46
CA TYR A 199 5.71 11.54 -31.23
C TYR A 199 6.05 11.64 -29.74
N ASP A 200 7.32 11.88 -29.46
CA ASP A 200 7.84 12.07 -28.11
C ASP A 200 8.86 13.21 -28.06
N PHE A 201 8.80 14.03 -27.01
CA PHE A 201 9.61 15.22 -26.83
C PHE A 201 10.59 15.05 -25.67
N GLU A 202 11.83 15.45 -25.91
CA GLU A 202 12.81 15.68 -24.83
C GLU A 202 12.91 17.18 -24.56
N ALA A 203 12.90 17.55 -23.28
CA ALA A 203 12.94 18.93 -22.86
C ALA A 203 13.95 19.16 -21.73
N ILE A 204 14.59 20.33 -21.75
CA ILE A 204 15.42 20.82 -20.65
C ILE A 204 14.57 21.71 -19.75
N LEU A 205 14.78 21.59 -18.43
CA LEU A 205 14.17 22.45 -17.43
C LEU A 205 14.97 23.74 -17.28
N LYS A 206 14.38 24.87 -17.65
CA LYS A 206 14.93 26.19 -17.37
C LYS A 206 14.30 26.74 -16.09
N PRO A 207 15.08 27.11 -15.06
CA PRO A 207 14.55 27.74 -13.86
C PRO A 207 13.81 29.03 -14.21
N THR A 208 12.58 29.14 -13.70
CA THR A 208 11.69 30.27 -13.91
C THR A 208 11.04 30.61 -12.56
N ALA A 209 10.73 31.88 -12.29
CA ALA A 209 10.09 32.31 -11.05
C ALA A 209 8.80 33.10 -11.34
N THR A 210 8.06 32.64 -12.35
CA THR A 210 6.85 33.34 -12.81
C THR A 210 5.71 33.04 -11.86
N GLN A 211 5.16 34.09 -11.25
CA GLN A 211 3.97 33.98 -10.41
C GLN A 211 2.72 33.88 -11.30
N HIS A 212 1.83 32.96 -10.96
CA HIS A 212 0.52 32.85 -11.57
C HIS A 212 -0.56 32.94 -10.49
N GLY A 213 -1.15 34.13 -10.37
CA GLY A 213 -2.06 34.48 -9.28
C GLY A 213 -1.31 34.67 -7.95
N GLU A 214 -2.07 34.73 -6.85
CA GLU A 214 -1.53 35.07 -5.52
C GLU A 214 -0.79 33.90 -4.84
N ASN A 215 -1.10 32.65 -5.20
CA ASN A 215 -0.64 31.46 -4.45
C ASN A 215 0.19 30.44 -5.26
N THR A 216 0.40 30.65 -6.58
CA THR A 216 1.12 29.67 -7.42
C THR A 216 2.37 30.28 -8.02
N VAL A 217 3.52 29.62 -7.81
CA VAL A 217 4.80 29.99 -8.41
C VAL A 217 5.25 28.86 -9.33
N PHE A 218 5.43 29.15 -10.61
CA PHE A 218 6.08 28.23 -11.53
C PHE A 218 7.59 28.30 -11.29
N THR A 219 8.21 27.15 -10.97
CA THR A 219 9.64 27.04 -10.63
C THR A 219 10.52 26.68 -11.82
N ASN A 220 9.99 25.98 -12.81
CA ASN A 220 10.71 25.55 -14.01
C ASN A 220 9.80 25.61 -15.24
N GLU A 221 10.39 25.97 -16.38
CA GLU A 221 9.79 25.93 -17.71
C GLU A 221 10.44 24.81 -18.53
N HIS A 222 9.63 24.02 -19.24
CA HIS A 222 10.13 22.98 -20.14
C HIS A 222 10.43 23.58 -21.51
N ILE A 223 11.70 23.52 -21.93
CA ILE A 223 12.14 23.96 -23.25
C ILE A 223 12.41 22.71 -24.10
N PRO A 224 11.64 22.44 -25.16
CA PRO A 224 11.85 21.26 -25.99
C PRO A 224 13.15 21.41 -26.79
N VAL A 225 13.94 20.33 -26.85
CA VAL A 225 15.26 20.28 -27.51
C VAL A 225 15.25 19.31 -28.69
N SER A 226 14.49 18.22 -28.56
CA SER A 226 14.33 17.26 -29.64
C SER A 226 12.94 16.66 -29.64
N VAL A 227 12.50 16.22 -30.82
CA VAL A 227 11.27 15.47 -31.01
C VAL A 227 11.51 14.29 -31.93
N SER A 228 11.09 13.11 -31.50
CA SER A 228 11.08 11.90 -32.31
C SER A 228 9.67 11.66 -32.81
N VAL A 229 9.50 11.48 -34.12
CA VAL A 229 8.21 11.22 -34.77
C VAL A 229 8.30 9.91 -35.52
N ALA A 230 7.31 9.04 -35.33
CA ALA A 230 7.16 7.78 -36.04
C ALA A 230 5.74 7.69 -36.61
N ASP A 231 5.60 7.15 -37.80
CA ASP A 231 4.30 6.89 -38.40
C ASP A 231 4.15 5.43 -38.82
N SER A 232 2.93 4.89 -38.70
CA SER A 232 2.66 3.49 -39.02
C SER A 232 2.40 3.23 -40.51
N LEU A 233 2.53 4.23 -41.40
CA LEU A 233 2.35 4.04 -42.85
C LEU A 233 3.69 3.77 -43.54
N THR A 234 4.71 4.55 -43.21
CA THR A 234 6.07 4.41 -43.75
C THR A 234 6.98 3.62 -42.83
N GLU A 235 6.62 3.50 -41.54
CA GLU A 235 7.45 2.94 -40.47
C GLU A 235 8.80 3.68 -40.30
N GLU A 236 8.94 4.87 -40.92
CA GLU A 236 10.12 5.71 -40.74
C GLU A 236 10.04 6.43 -39.39
N VAL A 237 11.16 6.36 -38.66
CA VAL A 237 11.37 7.18 -37.46
C VAL A 237 12.27 8.34 -37.83
N ARG A 238 11.83 9.57 -37.49
CA ARG A 238 12.61 10.79 -37.67
C ARG A 238 12.79 11.50 -36.35
N CYS A 239 14.03 11.82 -36.03
CA CYS A 239 14.38 12.63 -34.89
C CYS A 239 14.80 14.02 -35.37
N PHE A 240 14.15 15.06 -34.87
CA PHE A 240 14.49 16.45 -35.10
C PHE A 240 15.17 16.98 -33.84
N VAL A 241 16.31 17.64 -34.01
CA VAL A 241 17.06 18.28 -32.93
C VAL A 241 17.33 19.71 -33.37
N ASN A 242 16.90 20.69 -32.58
CA ASN A 242 17.08 22.09 -32.90
C ASN A 242 17.10 22.94 -31.63
N ASP A 243 18.06 23.85 -31.54
CA ASP A 243 18.22 24.76 -30.39
C ASP A 243 17.12 25.83 -30.32
N ASP A 244 16.44 26.12 -31.44
CA ASP A 244 15.26 26.99 -31.47
C ASP A 244 13.96 26.14 -31.43
N PRO A 245 13.20 26.19 -30.31
CA PRO A 245 11.93 25.48 -30.17
C PRO A 245 10.91 25.76 -31.28
N LYS A 246 10.89 26.98 -31.85
CA LYS A 246 9.95 27.33 -32.91
C LYS A 246 10.31 26.64 -34.21
N MET A 247 11.60 26.59 -34.53
CA MET A 247 12.10 25.87 -35.71
C MET A 247 11.89 24.37 -35.56
N LEU A 248 12.16 23.82 -34.36
CA LEU A 248 11.89 22.42 -34.03
C LEU A 248 10.43 22.02 -34.32
N LEU A 249 9.47 22.82 -33.83
CA LEU A 249 8.06 22.58 -34.06
C LEU A 249 7.68 22.76 -35.53
N THR A 250 8.26 23.74 -36.22
CA THR A 250 8.02 23.97 -37.65
C THR A 250 8.45 22.75 -38.48
N ASP A 251 9.63 22.20 -38.20
CA ASP A 251 10.16 21.02 -38.90
C ASP A 251 9.31 19.78 -38.62
N MET A 252 8.91 19.57 -37.36
CA MET A 252 7.98 18.52 -36.96
C MET A 252 6.64 18.61 -37.69
N PHE A 253 6.00 19.79 -37.67
CA PHE A 253 4.69 19.97 -38.29
C PHE A 253 4.74 19.85 -39.80
N LYS A 254 5.84 20.27 -40.43
CA LYS A 254 6.07 20.06 -41.86
C LYS A 254 6.11 18.57 -42.20
N TYR A 255 6.88 17.78 -41.45
CA TYR A 255 6.93 16.34 -41.62
C TYR A 255 5.56 15.67 -41.41
N ILE A 256 4.88 16.02 -40.31
CA ILE A 256 3.54 15.49 -40.01
C ILE A 256 2.54 15.86 -41.11
N GLY A 257 2.62 17.08 -41.65
CA GLY A 257 1.79 17.52 -42.76
C GLY A 257 1.97 16.64 -44.00
N ASP A 258 3.23 16.40 -44.40
CA ASP A 258 3.57 15.57 -45.56
C ASP A 258 3.09 14.11 -45.38
N VAL A 259 3.30 13.53 -44.20
CA VAL A 259 2.86 12.16 -43.87
C VAL A 259 1.33 12.09 -43.79
N SER A 260 0.67 13.08 -43.19
CA SER A 260 -0.78 13.13 -43.06
C SER A 260 -1.47 13.13 -44.43
N VAL A 261 -0.92 13.82 -45.43
CA VAL A 261 -1.43 13.78 -46.81
C VAL A 261 -1.33 12.37 -47.40
N LYS A 262 -0.21 11.67 -47.17
CA LYS A 262 -0.04 10.27 -47.62
C LYS A 262 -1.04 9.32 -46.95
N ILE A 263 -1.22 9.45 -45.63
CA ILE A 263 -2.20 8.68 -44.86
C ILE A 263 -3.62 8.95 -45.38
N GLN A 264 -3.95 10.21 -45.65
CA GLN A 264 -5.26 10.57 -46.20
C GLN A 264 -5.50 9.93 -47.58
N GLN A 265 -4.52 9.98 -48.49
CA GLN A 265 -4.62 9.36 -49.81
C GLN A 265 -4.80 7.84 -49.71
N TYR A 266 -4.07 7.19 -48.81
CA TYR A 266 -4.21 5.77 -48.53
C TYR A 266 -5.62 5.43 -48.03
N ASN A 267 -6.13 6.20 -47.07
CA ASN A 267 -7.47 6.00 -46.51
C ASN A 267 -8.56 6.17 -47.58
N VAL A 268 -8.47 7.20 -48.44
CA VAL A 268 -9.42 7.39 -49.56
C VAL A 268 -9.38 6.21 -50.55
N LYS A 269 -8.19 5.68 -50.86
CA LYS A 269 -8.03 4.53 -51.74
C LYS A 269 -8.61 3.25 -51.12
N ASN A 270 -8.38 3.01 -49.83
CA ASN A 270 -8.94 1.87 -49.11
C ASN A 270 -10.47 1.95 -49.05
N ILE A 271 -11.01 3.09 -48.64
CA ILE A 271 -12.46 3.30 -48.53
C ILE A 271 -13.14 3.15 -49.90
N SER A 272 -12.58 3.75 -50.97
CA SER A 272 -13.13 3.61 -52.32
C SER A 272 -13.11 2.15 -52.84
N ARG A 273 -12.09 1.36 -52.49
CA ARG A 273 -12.03 -0.07 -52.78
C ARG A 273 -13.11 -0.86 -52.03
N PHE A 274 -13.37 -0.51 -50.76
CA PHE A 274 -14.48 -1.09 -49.98
C PHE A 274 -15.84 -0.77 -50.63
N TYR A 275 -16.10 0.50 -50.99
CA TYR A 275 -17.34 0.89 -51.66
C TYR A 275 -17.57 0.15 -52.98
N LYS A 276 -16.53 0.00 -53.83
CA LYS A 276 -16.63 -0.76 -55.08
C LYS A 276 -16.93 -2.25 -54.87
N LYS A 277 -16.32 -2.88 -53.86
CA LYS A 277 -16.60 -4.28 -53.50
C LYS A 277 -18.03 -4.46 -53.00
N SER A 278 -18.55 -3.54 -52.18
CA SER A 278 -19.92 -3.59 -51.69
C SER A 278 -20.95 -3.43 -52.81
N LEU A 279 -20.71 -2.54 -53.78
CA LEU A 279 -21.56 -2.37 -54.96
C LEU A 279 -21.57 -3.60 -55.89
N MET A 280 -20.46 -4.33 -56.03
CA MET A 280 -20.41 -5.58 -56.81
C MET A 280 -21.11 -6.77 -56.12
N LEU A 281 -21.30 -6.72 -54.80
CA LEU A 281 -22.06 -7.74 -54.04
C LEU A 281 -23.57 -7.48 -54.03
N THR A 282 -24.03 -6.40 -54.68
CA THR A 282 -25.44 -6.02 -54.77
C THR A 282 -26.03 -6.22 -56.18
N VAL A 283 -25.31 -6.93 -57.06
CA VAL A 283 -25.80 -7.40 -58.37
C VAL A 283 -25.89 -8.92 -58.36
#